data_AF-A0A2A6E3S9-F1
#
_entry.id   AF-A0A2A6E3S9-F1
#
_cell.length_a   1.000
_cell.length_b   1.000
_cell.length_c   1.000
_cell.angle_alpha   90.00
_cell.angle_beta   90.00
_cell.angle_gamma   90.00
#
_symmetry.space_group_name_H-M   'P 1'
#
loop_
_entity.id
_entity.type
_entity.pdbx_description
1 polymer ?
#
loop_
_entity_poly.entity_id
_entity_poly.type
_entity_poly.pdbx_seq_one_letter_code
_entity_poly.pdbx_strand_id
1 'polypeptide(L)'
;MAMLAGYEIHVISETPDYAVNITQYPVEEDIDLTDHVERLPTTMMITGKILGPEAANIRAKLIEMMTRGERVDYVGRNAFRRVLIASINTEHDHEVANGFRFTMTLQQVRVAKPSYAPFLNDPILLSQVKSTTSAGQQQVADKPPAGTPQTHTIRRGETLYSIAPKYGTTWQALLALNPGIDPKKLQIGQQIRVA
;
A
#
# COMPACT_ATOMS: atom_id res chain seq x y z
N MET A 1 -24.63 -24.62 -9.23
CA MET A 1 -24.83 -23.30 -9.87
C MET A 1 -24.21 -22.25 -8.96
N ALA A 2 -23.64 -21.21 -9.55
CA ALA A 2 -23.09 -20.06 -8.81
C ALA A 2 -23.64 -18.77 -9.43
N MET A 3 -23.54 -17.67 -8.70
CA MET A 3 -23.90 -16.34 -9.17
C MET A 3 -22.66 -15.44 -9.24
N LEU A 4 -22.55 -14.69 -10.33
CA LEU A 4 -21.51 -13.68 -10.52
C LEU A 4 -22.15 -12.40 -11.04
N ALA A 5 -22.00 -11.31 -10.31
CA ALA A 5 -22.60 -10.02 -10.69
C ALA A 5 -24.12 -10.10 -10.95
N GLY A 6 -24.81 -11.03 -10.29
CA GLY A 6 -26.24 -11.31 -10.49
C GLY A 6 -26.56 -12.28 -11.63
N TYR A 7 -25.59 -12.73 -12.42
CA TYR A 7 -25.77 -13.71 -13.48
C TYR A 7 -25.56 -15.14 -12.97
N GLU A 8 -26.45 -16.05 -13.37
CA GLU A 8 -26.29 -17.48 -13.09
C GLU A 8 -25.23 -18.10 -14.00
N ILE A 9 -24.27 -18.80 -13.40
CA ILE A 9 -23.17 -19.46 -14.10
C ILE A 9 -23.00 -20.89 -13.59
N HIS A 10 -22.66 -21.82 -14.49
CA HIS A 10 -22.42 -23.20 -14.13
C HIS A 10 -20.93 -23.42 -13.86
N VAL A 11 -20.54 -23.38 -12.60
CA VAL A 11 -19.14 -23.54 -12.17
C VAL A 11 -18.82 -25.02 -11.97
N ILE A 12 -17.73 -25.47 -12.58
CA ILE A 12 -17.16 -26.82 -12.49
C ILE A 12 -16.16 -26.85 -11.33
N SER A 13 -15.14 -25.98 -11.38
CA SER A 13 -14.10 -25.89 -10.36
C SER A 13 -14.02 -24.49 -9.75
N GLU A 14 -13.76 -24.45 -8.45
CA GLU A 14 -13.45 -23.23 -7.70
C GLU A 14 -12.16 -23.48 -6.93
N THR A 15 -11.10 -22.74 -7.27
CA THR A 15 -9.79 -22.85 -6.63
C THR A 15 -9.40 -21.49 -6.06
N PRO A 16 -9.85 -21.16 -4.84
CA PRO A 16 -9.42 -19.95 -4.13
C PRO A 16 -7.98 -20.11 -3.64
N ASP A 17 -7.19 -19.05 -3.77
CA ASP A 17 -5.80 -18.98 -3.33
C ASP A 17 -5.62 -17.88 -2.27
N TYR A 18 -5.13 -18.31 -1.11
CA TYR A 18 -4.93 -17.49 0.08
C TYR A 18 -3.44 -17.38 0.36
N ALA A 19 -2.79 -16.46 -0.34
CA ALA A 19 -1.35 -16.27 -0.21
C ALA A 19 -1.00 -15.18 0.82
N VAL A 20 0.11 -15.40 1.53
CA VAL A 20 0.78 -14.41 2.38
C VAL A 20 2.27 -14.44 2.07
N ASN A 21 2.90 -13.28 2.05
CA ASN A 21 4.33 -13.15 1.97
C ASN A 21 4.91 -13.21 3.39
N ILE A 22 5.94 -14.05 3.59
CA ILE A 22 6.56 -14.31 4.89
C ILE A 22 8.04 -13.95 4.77
N THR A 23 8.60 -13.30 5.79
CA THR A 23 10.05 -13.02 5.83
C THR A 23 10.87 -14.29 5.65
N GLN A 24 11.91 -14.21 4.80
CA GLN A 24 12.87 -15.30 4.57
C GLN A 24 14.16 -15.11 5.38
N TYR A 25 14.29 -13.99 6.08
CA TYR A 25 15.47 -13.65 6.87
C TYR A 25 15.35 -14.16 8.30
N PRO A 26 16.49 -14.44 8.98
CA PRO A 26 16.48 -14.77 10.40
C PRO A 26 15.80 -13.68 11.23
N VAL A 27 15.01 -14.12 12.20
CA VAL A 27 14.28 -13.28 13.16
C VAL A 27 14.77 -13.61 14.55
N GLU A 28 14.77 -12.62 15.45
CA GLU A 28 15.11 -12.84 16.86
C GLU A 28 14.05 -13.74 17.53
N GLU A 29 14.44 -14.53 18.52
CA GLU A 29 13.58 -15.58 19.10
C GLU A 29 12.39 -15.04 19.90
N ASP A 30 12.42 -13.75 20.29
CA ASP A 30 11.47 -13.12 21.23
C ASP A 30 10.67 -11.96 20.60
N ILE A 31 10.57 -11.89 19.26
CA ILE A 31 9.78 -10.86 18.55
C ILE A 31 8.45 -11.40 18.02
N ASP A 32 7.42 -10.54 17.98
CA ASP A 32 6.13 -10.88 17.38
C ASP A 32 6.26 -10.98 15.85
N LEU A 33 6.05 -12.18 15.33
CA LEU A 33 6.16 -12.47 13.89
C LEU A 33 5.00 -11.91 13.07
N THR A 34 3.96 -11.36 13.69
CA THR A 34 2.77 -10.83 13.01
C THR A 34 3.12 -9.67 12.05
N ASP A 35 4.10 -8.85 12.41
CA ASP A 35 4.56 -7.72 11.57
C ASP A 35 5.43 -8.17 10.38
N HIS A 36 5.86 -9.44 10.37
CA HIS A 36 6.67 -10.04 9.31
C HIS A 36 5.85 -10.85 8.30
N VAL A 37 4.53 -10.80 8.39
CA VAL A 37 3.60 -11.45 7.47
C VAL A 37 2.79 -10.41 6.72
N GLU A 38 3.05 -10.27 5.42
CA GLU A 38 2.31 -9.39 4.54
C GLU A 38 1.21 -10.18 3.80
N ARG A 39 -0.03 -9.70 3.88
CA ARG A 39 -1.16 -10.39 3.22
C ARG A 39 -1.22 -10.02 1.74
N LEU A 40 -1.16 -11.02 0.87
CA LEU A 40 -1.37 -10.82 -0.56
C LEU A 40 -2.87 -10.69 -0.89
N PRO A 41 -3.22 -10.17 -2.08
CA PRO A 41 -4.60 -10.21 -2.57
C PRO A 41 -5.06 -11.65 -2.71
N THR A 42 -6.23 -11.96 -2.16
CA THR A 42 -6.86 -13.27 -2.38
C THR A 42 -7.31 -13.34 -3.82
N THR A 43 -6.87 -14.38 -4.51
CA THR A 43 -7.29 -14.66 -5.89
C THR A 43 -8.15 -15.91 -5.91
N MET A 44 -8.96 -16.07 -6.94
CA MET A 44 -9.75 -17.28 -7.14
C MET A 44 -9.87 -17.54 -8.62
N MET A 45 -9.38 -18.70 -9.04
CA MET A 45 -9.63 -19.18 -10.38
C MET A 45 -10.91 -20.01 -10.37
N ILE A 46 -11.81 -19.72 -11.30
CA ILE A 46 -13.02 -20.49 -11.52
C ILE A 46 -13.08 -20.96 -12.96
N THR A 47 -13.53 -22.20 -13.14
CA THR A 47 -13.80 -22.78 -14.46
C THR A 47 -15.23 -23.24 -14.54
N GLY A 48 -15.85 -23.09 -15.70
CA GLY A 48 -17.26 -23.40 -15.84
C GLY A 48 -17.76 -23.29 -17.26
N LYS A 49 -19.09 -23.33 -17.39
CA LYS A 49 -19.81 -23.09 -18.64
C LYS A 49 -20.96 -22.12 -18.40
N ILE A 50 -21.25 -21.32 -19.40
CA ILE A 50 -22.44 -20.47 -19.45
C ILE A 50 -23.26 -20.96 -20.63
N LEU A 51 -24.51 -21.32 -20.36
CA LEU A 51 -25.43 -21.93 -21.32
C LEU A 51 -26.65 -21.03 -21.50
N GLY A 52 -27.21 -21.02 -22.69
CA GLY A 52 -28.45 -20.34 -23.02
C GLY A 52 -28.30 -19.28 -24.11
N PRO A 53 -29.43 -18.77 -24.63
CA PRO A 53 -29.44 -17.77 -25.70
C PRO A 53 -28.79 -16.44 -25.28
N GLU A 54 -28.78 -16.14 -23.98
CA GLU A 54 -28.18 -14.92 -23.43
C GLU A 54 -26.67 -15.04 -23.16
N ALA A 55 -26.07 -16.22 -23.38
CA ALA A 55 -24.66 -16.46 -23.04
C ALA A 55 -23.73 -15.42 -23.69
N ALA A 56 -23.95 -15.07 -24.96
CA ALA A 56 -23.17 -14.05 -25.65
C ALA A 56 -23.26 -12.66 -24.99
N ASN A 57 -24.45 -12.28 -24.51
CA ASN A 57 -24.67 -11.00 -23.83
C ASN A 57 -23.99 -10.99 -22.45
N ILE A 58 -24.11 -12.10 -21.71
CA ILE A 58 -23.44 -12.27 -20.42
C ILE A 58 -21.93 -12.17 -20.61
N ARG A 59 -21.35 -12.83 -21.62
CA ARG A 59 -19.92 -12.72 -21.96
C ARG A 59 -19.50 -11.28 -22.20
N ALA A 60 -20.24 -10.55 -23.04
CA ALA A 60 -19.95 -9.15 -23.34
C ALA A 60 -19.99 -8.29 -22.06
N LYS A 61 -20.98 -8.52 -21.20
CA LYS A 61 -21.11 -7.79 -19.93
C LYS A 61 -19.97 -8.10 -18.97
N LEU A 62 -19.56 -9.36 -18.83
CA LEU A 62 -18.43 -9.74 -17.99
C LEU A 62 -17.11 -9.10 -18.47
N ILE A 63 -16.90 -9.03 -19.79
CA ILE A 63 -15.75 -8.33 -20.38
C ILE A 63 -15.84 -6.82 -20.12
N GLU A 64 -17.03 -6.21 -20.22
CA GLU A 64 -17.24 -4.80 -19.88
C GLU A 64 -16.92 -4.52 -18.40
N MET A 65 -17.42 -5.35 -17.49
CA MET A 65 -17.15 -5.23 -16.05
C MET A 65 -15.65 -5.38 -15.74
N MET A 66 -14.98 -6.34 -16.39
CA MET A 66 -13.53 -6.53 -16.30
C MET A 66 -12.77 -5.28 -16.75
N THR A 67 -13.05 -4.78 -17.96
CA THR A 67 -12.34 -3.63 -18.55
C THR A 67 -12.59 -2.33 -17.78
N ARG A 68 -13.78 -2.17 -17.20
CA ARG A 68 -14.12 -1.01 -16.35
C ARG A 68 -13.55 -1.10 -14.93
N GLY A 69 -13.07 -2.27 -14.50
CA GLY A 69 -12.69 -2.50 -13.11
C GLY A 69 -13.88 -2.39 -12.15
N GLU A 70 -15.05 -2.87 -12.56
CA GLU A 70 -16.24 -2.87 -11.73
C GLU A 70 -16.13 -3.93 -10.63
N ARG A 71 -16.47 -3.55 -9.39
CA ARG A 71 -16.47 -4.47 -8.25
C ARG A 71 -17.74 -5.29 -8.27
N VAL A 72 -17.59 -6.60 -8.38
CA VAL A 72 -18.70 -7.56 -8.42
C VAL A 72 -18.66 -8.48 -7.22
N ASP A 73 -19.80 -9.08 -6.92
CA ASP A 73 -19.92 -10.14 -5.93
C ASP A 73 -20.04 -11.50 -6.64
N TYR A 74 -19.38 -12.50 -6.08
CA TYR A 74 -19.44 -13.89 -6.51
C TYR A 74 -19.94 -14.77 -5.36
N VAL A 75 -20.89 -15.66 -5.67
CA VAL A 75 -21.49 -16.59 -4.71
C VAL A 75 -21.62 -17.96 -5.36
N GLY A 76 -20.74 -18.89 -4.97
CA GLY A 76 -20.78 -20.31 -5.34
C GLY A 76 -20.69 -21.18 -4.10
N ARG A 77 -19.81 -22.20 -4.13
CA ARG A 77 -19.43 -22.92 -2.89
C ARG A 77 -18.61 -22.02 -1.98
N ASN A 78 -17.82 -21.12 -2.57
CA ASN A 78 -17.17 -20.01 -1.89
C ASN A 78 -17.91 -18.69 -2.18
N ALA A 79 -17.81 -17.74 -1.25
CA ALA A 79 -18.39 -16.42 -1.39
C ALA A 79 -17.31 -15.35 -1.35
N PHE A 80 -17.23 -14.55 -2.42
CA PHE A 80 -16.24 -13.51 -2.58
C PHE A 80 -16.95 -12.19 -2.87
N ARG A 81 -16.76 -11.21 -2.00
CA ARG A 81 -17.37 -9.88 -2.13
C ARG A 81 -16.35 -8.86 -2.58
N ARG A 82 -16.79 -7.89 -3.38
CA ARG A 82 -15.96 -6.79 -3.90
C ARG A 82 -14.73 -7.31 -4.65
N VAL A 83 -14.94 -8.29 -5.52
CA VAL A 83 -13.89 -8.80 -6.41
C VAL A 83 -13.89 -8.04 -7.73
N LEU A 84 -12.72 -7.97 -8.35
CA LEU A 84 -12.58 -7.62 -9.76
C LEU A 84 -12.37 -8.89 -10.57
N ILE A 85 -12.86 -8.86 -11.79
CA ILE A 85 -12.47 -9.85 -12.80
C ILE A 85 -11.08 -9.44 -13.29
N ALA A 86 -10.07 -10.28 -13.04
CA ALA A 86 -8.70 -10.02 -13.44
C ALA A 86 -8.43 -10.51 -14.87
N SER A 87 -9.03 -11.64 -15.24
CA SER A 87 -8.95 -12.20 -16.60
C SER A 87 -10.14 -13.09 -16.88
N ILE A 88 -10.56 -13.15 -18.14
CA ILE A 88 -11.57 -14.09 -18.62
C ILE A 88 -11.12 -14.67 -19.97
N ASN A 89 -11.07 -16.00 -20.02
CA ASN A 89 -10.81 -16.77 -21.24
C ASN A 89 -12.07 -17.55 -21.58
N THR A 90 -12.47 -17.53 -22.85
CA THR A 90 -13.68 -18.22 -23.33
C THR A 90 -13.34 -19.18 -24.46
N GLU A 91 -13.80 -20.42 -24.33
CA GLU A 91 -13.63 -21.48 -25.32
C GLU A 91 -14.99 -21.87 -25.89
N HIS A 92 -15.04 -22.04 -27.21
CA HIS A 92 -16.23 -22.42 -27.94
C HIS A 92 -15.93 -23.75 -28.63
N ASP A 93 -16.41 -24.84 -28.04
CA ASP A 93 -16.32 -26.19 -28.59
C ASP A 93 -17.69 -26.66 -29.08
N HIS A 94 -17.69 -27.77 -29.83
CA HIS A 94 -18.93 -28.39 -30.31
C HIS A 94 -19.70 -29.11 -29.18
N GLU A 95 -19.06 -29.39 -28.04
CA GLU A 95 -19.70 -29.98 -26.86
C GLU A 95 -20.70 -29.01 -26.23
N VAL A 96 -20.45 -27.70 -26.34
CA VAL A 96 -21.27 -26.64 -25.75
C VAL A 96 -21.99 -25.84 -26.85
N ALA A 97 -23.02 -26.46 -27.45
CA ALA A 97 -23.73 -25.92 -28.61
C ALA A 97 -24.37 -24.52 -28.40
N ASN A 98 -24.90 -24.25 -27.21
CA ASN A 98 -25.64 -23.01 -26.90
C ASN A 98 -24.93 -22.19 -25.82
N GLY A 99 -23.61 -22.12 -25.87
CA GLY A 99 -22.85 -21.47 -24.81
C GLY A 99 -21.36 -21.42 -25.06
N PHE A 100 -20.62 -21.31 -23.97
CA PHE A 100 -19.17 -21.36 -23.99
C PHE A 100 -18.66 -21.84 -22.64
N ARG A 101 -17.45 -22.41 -22.67
CA ARG A 101 -16.68 -22.69 -21.47
C ARG A 101 -15.87 -21.45 -21.12
N PHE A 102 -15.67 -21.23 -19.84
CA PHE A 102 -14.85 -20.12 -19.40
C PHE A 102 -13.88 -20.56 -18.31
N THR A 103 -12.74 -19.89 -18.33
CA THR A 103 -11.78 -19.87 -17.23
C THR A 103 -11.58 -18.41 -16.86
N MET A 104 -11.75 -18.08 -15.59
CA MET A 104 -11.67 -16.70 -15.12
C MET A 104 -10.94 -16.63 -13.80
N THR A 105 -10.14 -15.58 -13.65
CA THR A 105 -9.48 -15.25 -12.40
C THR A 105 -10.18 -14.05 -11.79
N LEU A 106 -10.64 -14.22 -10.55
CA LEU A 106 -11.19 -13.17 -9.70
C LEU A 106 -10.13 -12.74 -8.69
N GLN A 107 -10.03 -11.45 -8.43
CA GLN A 107 -9.10 -10.89 -7.44
C GLN A 107 -9.85 -9.99 -6.48
N GLN A 108 -9.70 -10.24 -5.18
CA GLN A 108 -10.35 -9.43 -4.16
C GLN A 108 -9.60 -8.11 -3.95
N VAL A 109 -10.33 -7.00 -4.04
CA VAL A 109 -9.76 -5.67 -3.77
C VAL A 109 -9.94 -5.32 -2.31
N ARG A 110 -8.82 -5.00 -1.65
CA ARG A 110 -8.83 -4.44 -0.30
C ARG A 110 -9.01 -2.93 -0.41
N VAL A 111 -10.02 -2.39 0.28
CA VAL A 111 -10.19 -0.94 0.44
C VAL A 111 -9.71 -0.59 1.83
N ALA A 112 -8.58 0.11 1.93
CA ALA A 112 -8.17 0.71 3.19
C ALA A 112 -9.07 1.93 3.47
N LYS A 113 -9.59 2.04 4.69
CA LYS A 113 -10.07 3.34 5.17
C LYS A 113 -8.80 4.17 5.40
N PRO A 114 -8.60 5.32 4.71
CA PRO A 114 -7.50 6.18 5.08
C PRO A 114 -7.73 6.59 6.54
N SER A 115 -6.78 6.28 7.41
CA SER A 115 -6.71 6.89 8.75
C SER A 115 -6.18 8.30 8.57
N TYR A 116 -6.97 9.17 7.93
CA TYR A 116 -6.74 10.60 8.03
C TYR A 116 -7.25 11.01 9.40
N ALA A 117 -6.35 11.38 10.32
CA ALA A 117 -6.72 12.08 11.54
C ALA A 117 -6.95 13.55 11.17
N PRO A 118 -8.21 14.04 11.11
CA PRO A 118 -8.49 15.41 10.73
C PRO A 118 -8.42 16.29 11.99
N PHE A 119 -7.26 16.44 12.62
CA PHE A 119 -7.06 17.43 13.68
C PHE A 119 -5.64 17.98 13.69
N LEU A 120 -5.41 18.99 12.86
CA LEU A 120 -4.69 20.18 13.30
C LEU A 120 -5.63 21.36 13.07
N ASN A 121 -6.60 21.52 13.97
CA ASN A 121 -7.30 22.80 14.11
C ASN A 121 -6.51 23.63 15.11
N ASP A 122 -5.52 24.38 14.62
CA ASP A 122 -5.53 25.85 14.71
C ASP A 122 -4.24 26.45 14.09
N PRO A 123 -4.33 27.66 13.50
CA PRO A 123 -3.33 28.21 12.59
C PRO A 123 -2.21 28.95 13.34
N ILE A 124 -0.95 28.67 13.02
CA ILE A 124 0.08 29.72 13.09
C ILE A 124 0.21 30.30 11.67
N LEU A 125 -0.37 31.49 11.54
CA LEU A 125 -0.46 32.37 10.38
C LEU A 125 0.62 32.16 9.29
N LEU A 126 0.20 31.54 8.18
CA LEU A 126 0.79 31.74 6.86
C LEU A 126 0.60 33.21 6.44
N SER A 127 1.47 34.09 6.91
CA SER A 127 1.70 35.35 6.22
C SER A 127 2.66 35.08 5.06
N GLN A 128 2.11 35.16 3.86
CA GLN A 128 2.81 35.32 2.57
C GLN A 128 3.41 34.05 1.94
N VAL A 129 2.55 33.21 1.36
CA VAL A 129 2.94 32.51 0.13
C VAL A 129 2.42 33.32 -1.05
N LYS A 130 3.31 34.14 -1.61
CA LYS A 130 3.13 34.80 -2.91
C LYS A 130 3.25 33.70 -3.98
N SER A 131 2.21 33.56 -4.79
CA SER A 131 2.14 32.58 -5.86
C SER A 131 3.27 32.77 -6.87
N THR A 132 4.02 31.71 -7.17
CA THR A 132 4.78 31.60 -8.41
C THR A 132 4.64 30.21 -9.00
N THR A 133 3.90 30.18 -10.10
CA THR A 133 3.91 29.18 -11.16
C THR A 133 5.33 28.74 -11.50
N SER A 134 5.62 27.44 -11.58
CA SER A 134 6.49 26.91 -12.63
C SER A 134 6.40 25.39 -12.75
N ALA A 135 6.47 24.93 -14.00
CA ALA A 135 6.50 23.55 -14.43
C ALA A 135 7.70 22.78 -13.83
N GLY A 136 7.55 21.45 -13.77
CA GLY A 136 8.40 20.57 -13.00
C GLY A 136 9.88 20.57 -13.35
N GLN A 137 10.69 20.18 -12.37
CA GLN A 137 11.99 19.54 -12.55
C GLN A 137 12.23 18.51 -11.44
N GLN A 138 12.99 17.48 -11.84
CA GLN A 138 13.41 16.30 -11.09
C GLN A 138 14.01 16.62 -9.73
N GLN A 139 13.75 15.74 -8.76
CA GLN A 139 14.43 15.70 -7.47
C GLN A 139 15.94 15.55 -7.69
N VAL A 140 16.67 16.66 -7.56
CA VAL A 140 18.08 16.65 -7.21
C VAL A 140 18.17 16.75 -5.70
N ALA A 141 19.07 15.96 -5.12
CA ALA A 141 19.36 15.95 -3.70
C ALA A 141 19.83 17.33 -3.25
N ASP A 142 18.96 18.10 -2.60
CA ASP A 142 19.33 19.37 -1.98
C ASP A 142 20.07 19.11 -0.67
N LYS A 143 21.39 19.09 -0.80
CA LYS A 143 22.33 19.40 0.28
C LYS A 143 22.01 20.81 0.81
N PRO A 144 21.74 21.01 2.10
CA PRO A 144 21.53 22.34 2.65
C PRO A 144 22.79 23.21 2.47
N PRO A 145 22.63 24.50 2.12
CA PRO A 145 23.74 25.40 1.89
C PRO A 145 24.52 25.65 3.19
N ALA A 146 25.84 25.56 3.07
CA ALA A 146 26.77 26.01 4.10
C ALA A 146 26.60 27.51 4.33
N GLY A 147 26.43 27.93 5.59
CA GLY A 147 26.49 29.34 5.92
C GLY A 147 25.74 29.78 7.17
N THR A 148 25.97 29.14 8.31
CA THR A 148 26.20 29.75 9.64
C THR A 148 26.29 28.63 10.67
N PRO A 149 27.30 28.61 11.56
CA PRO A 149 27.39 27.58 12.59
C PRO A 149 26.21 27.74 13.54
N GLN A 150 25.23 26.85 13.43
CA GLN A 150 24.06 26.87 14.30
C GLN A 150 24.42 26.12 15.59
N THR A 151 24.21 26.76 16.75
CA THR A 151 24.47 26.15 18.06
C THR A 151 23.18 25.88 18.82
N HIS A 152 23.13 24.75 19.52
CA HIS A 152 22.03 24.33 20.39
C HIS A 152 22.51 24.26 21.83
N THR A 153 21.75 24.84 22.76
CA THR A 153 22.03 24.77 24.21
C THR A 153 21.24 23.61 24.81
N ILE A 154 21.96 22.63 25.36
CA ILE A 154 21.36 21.40 25.91
C ILE A 154 20.47 21.73 27.11
N ARG A 155 19.21 21.29 27.04
CA ARG A 155 18.25 21.39 28.15
C ARG A 155 18.21 20.08 28.95
N ARG A 156 17.66 20.16 30.17
CA ARG A 156 17.51 19.01 31.06
C ARG A 156 16.77 17.87 30.35
N GLY A 157 17.41 16.70 30.26
CA GLY A 157 16.85 15.50 29.65
C GLY A 157 17.04 15.37 28.13
N GLU A 158 17.70 16.33 27.47
CA GLU A 158 18.05 16.19 26.07
C GLU A 158 19.31 15.32 25.87
N THR A 159 19.26 14.44 24.88
CA THR A 159 20.39 13.64 24.38
C THR A 159 20.67 13.98 22.92
N LEU A 160 21.87 13.65 22.41
CA LEU A 160 22.17 13.80 20.98
C LEU A 160 21.15 13.10 20.07
N TYR A 161 20.61 11.97 20.51
CA TYR A 161 19.52 11.25 19.82
C TYR A 161 18.23 12.07 19.73
N SER A 162 17.87 12.82 20.77
CA SER A 162 16.68 13.69 20.78
C SER A 162 16.90 15.02 20.05
N ILE A 163 18.15 15.46 19.87
CA ILE A 163 18.51 16.74 19.25
C ILE A 163 18.65 16.60 17.73
N ALA A 164 19.25 15.51 17.25
CA ALA A 164 19.54 15.30 15.83
C ALA A 164 18.31 15.43 14.90
N PRO A 165 17.13 14.84 15.23
CA PRO A 165 15.94 14.98 14.40
C PRO A 165 15.43 16.42 14.31
N LYS A 166 15.65 17.25 15.34
CA LYS A 166 15.22 18.67 15.37
C LYS A 166 15.95 19.52 14.33
N TYR A 167 17.12 19.07 13.90
CA TYR A 167 17.99 19.77 12.94
C TYR A 167 18.18 18.98 11.63
N GLY A 168 17.38 17.92 11.40
CA GLY A 168 17.48 17.11 10.19
C GLY A 168 18.84 16.43 10.01
N THR A 169 19.55 16.14 11.11
CA THR A 169 20.87 15.52 11.11
C THR A 169 20.85 14.20 11.88
N THR A 170 21.98 13.50 11.96
CA THR A 170 22.13 12.26 12.73
C THR A 170 22.99 12.50 13.97
N TRP A 171 22.79 11.70 15.01
CA TRP A 171 23.59 11.83 16.24
C TRP A 171 25.08 11.57 15.98
N GLN A 172 25.42 10.72 14.99
CA GLN A 172 26.80 10.52 14.54
C GLN A 172 27.38 11.78 13.90
N ALA A 173 26.60 12.48 13.07
CA ALA A 173 27.02 13.74 12.45
C ALA A 173 27.23 14.84 13.51
N LEU A 174 26.36 14.92 14.53
CA LEU A 174 26.55 15.84 15.66
C LEU A 174 27.82 15.54 16.47
N LEU A 175 28.12 14.26 16.69
CA LEU A 175 29.34 13.85 17.41
C LEU A 175 30.60 14.19 16.60
N ALA A 176 30.56 13.97 15.28
CA ALA A 176 31.65 14.34 14.38
C ALA A 176 31.87 15.86 14.33
N LEU A 177 30.80 16.66 14.43
CA LEU A 177 30.86 18.11 14.43
C LEU A 177 31.39 18.71 15.75
N ASN A 178 31.34 17.94 16.83
CA ASN A 178 31.75 18.36 18.17
C ASN A 178 32.76 17.36 18.80
N PRO A 179 34.01 17.34 18.30
CA PRO A 179 35.03 16.46 18.84
C PRO A 179 35.30 16.78 20.33
N GLY A 180 35.26 15.75 21.17
CA GLY A 180 35.51 15.86 22.63
C GLY A 180 34.25 15.90 23.50
N ILE A 181 33.05 15.86 22.92
CA ILE A 181 31.81 15.67 23.68
C ILE A 181 31.56 14.19 23.91
N ASP A 182 31.35 13.80 25.17
CA ASP A 182 30.91 12.46 25.53
C ASP A 182 29.36 12.41 25.51
N PRO A 183 28.74 11.61 24.62
CA PRO A 183 27.29 11.46 24.54
C PRO A 183 26.61 11.03 25.85
N LYS A 184 27.38 10.38 26.74
CA LYS A 184 26.89 9.90 28.05
C LYS A 184 27.07 10.92 29.17
N LYS A 185 27.77 12.03 28.92
CA LYS A 185 28.09 13.07 29.91
C LYS A 185 27.76 14.48 29.41
N LEU A 186 26.61 14.64 28.76
CA LEU A 186 26.11 15.95 28.34
C LEU A 186 25.68 16.77 29.56
N GLN A 187 26.17 18.01 29.65
CA GLN A 187 25.81 18.92 30.74
C GLN A 187 24.67 19.86 30.33
N ILE A 188 23.77 20.12 31.27
CA ILE A 188 22.68 21.09 31.08
C ILE A 188 23.29 22.49 30.92
N GLY A 189 22.93 23.20 29.86
CA GLY A 189 23.51 24.50 29.51
C GLY A 189 24.73 24.43 28.59
N GLN A 190 25.22 23.23 28.26
CA GLN A 190 26.31 23.05 27.30
C GLN A 190 25.86 23.40 25.88
N GLN A 191 26.67 24.17 25.14
CA GLN A 191 26.39 24.50 23.74
C GLN A 191 27.09 23.52 22.80
N ILE A 192 26.35 22.98 21.84
CA ILE A 192 26.85 22.08 20.79
C ILE A 192 26.54 22.64 19.42
N ARG A 193 27.41 22.39 18.44
CA ARG A 193 27.20 22.74 17.04
C ARG A 193 26.25 21.73 16.40
N VAL A 194 25.29 22.20 15.61
CA VAL A 194 24.27 21.35 14.97
C VAL A 194 24.18 21.47 13.45
N ALA A 195 24.83 22.48 12.85
CA ALA A 195 25.00 22.67 11.41
C ALA A 195 26.31 23.41 11.11
#